data_AF-A0A9P0PTY2-F1
#
_entry.id   AF-A0A9P0PTY2-F1
#
_cell.length_a   1.000
_cell.length_b   1.000
_cell.length_c   1.000
_cell.angle_alpha   90.00
_cell.angle_beta   90.00
_cell.angle_gamma   90.00
#
_symmetry.space_group_name_H-M   'P 1'
#
loop_
_entity.id
_entity.type
_entity.pdbx_description
1 polymer ?
#
loop_
_entity_poly.entity_id
_entity_poly.type
_entity_poly.pdbx_seq_one_letter_code
_entity_poly.pdbx_strand_id
1 'polypeptide(L)' 'MNEKQLKNKIKNLKDVFHQELAKIERSKKSGCGTEDIYTPKLTWFEAAHFFAEVLSTRHSNSNLQKVKKIFTNLF' A
#
# COMPACT_ATOMS: atom_id res chain seq x y z
N MET A 1 18.50 25.54 -1.20
CA MET A 1 18.27 24.09 -1.12
C MET A 1 19.32 23.40 -1.98
N ASN A 2 20.06 22.43 -1.43
CA ASN A 2 21.09 21.70 -2.20
C ASN A 2 20.52 20.43 -2.86
N GLU A 3 21.29 19.82 -3.76
CA GLU A 3 20.87 18.63 -4.52
C GLU A 3 20.44 17.46 -3.61
N LYS A 4 21.18 17.22 -2.52
CA LYS A 4 20.87 16.17 -1.54
C LYS A 4 19.50 16.42 -0.87
N GLN A 5 19.23 17.65 -0.48
CA GLN A 5 17.96 18.04 0.12
C GLN A 5 16.80 17.90 -0.88
N LEU A 6 17.02 18.25 -2.15
CA LEU A 6 16.03 18.07 -3.21
C LEU A 6 15.67 16.59 -3.40
N LYS A 7 16.68 15.71 -3.54
CA LYS A 7 16.48 14.27 -3.67
C LYS A 7 15.72 13.69 -2.47
N ASN A 8 16.06 14.12 -1.26
CA ASN A 8 15.36 13.69 -0.05
C ASN A 8 13.90 14.13 -0.02
N LYS A 9 13.57 15.34 -0.48
CA LYS A 9 12.18 15.79 -0.58
C LYS A 9 11.37 14.96 -1.58
N ILE A 10 11.93 14.66 -2.74
CA ILE A 10 11.29 13.80 -3.75
C ILE A 10 11.07 12.40 -3.18
N LYS A 11 12.09 11.84 -2.50
CA LYS A 11 11.97 10.55 -1.81
C LYS A 11 10.86 10.57 -0.76
N ASN A 12 10.79 11.61 0.07
CA ASN A 12 9.75 11.71 1.09
C ASN A 12 8.35 11.78 0.49
N LEU A 13 8.16 12.51 -0.63
CA LEU A 13 6.87 12.56 -1.33
C LEU A 13 6.47 11.17 -1.85
N LYS A 14 7.42 10.45 -2.46
CA LYS A 14 7.22 9.07 -2.91
C LYS A 14 6.86 8.15 -1.74
N ASP A 15 7.57 8.25 -0.62
CA ASP A 15 7.33 7.42 0.55
C ASP A 15 5.94 7.69 1.18
N VAL A 16 5.50 8.95 1.25
CA VAL A 16 4.15 9.32 1.71
C VAL A 16 3.08 8.77 0.77
N PHE A 17 3.24 8.96 -0.55
CA PHE A 17 2.30 8.43 -1.55
C PHE A 17 2.10 6.91 -1.39
N HIS A 18 3.17 6.15 -1.16
CA HIS A 18 3.07 4.71 -0.94
C HIS A 18 2.37 4.33 0.36
N GLN A 19 2.57 5.09 1.43
CA GLN A 19 1.87 4.84 2.69
C GLN A 19 0.36 5.03 2.52
N GLU A 20 -0.05 6.04 1.77
CA GLU A 20 -1.46 6.28 1.43
C GLU A 20 -2.03 5.14 0.60
N LEU A 21 -1.32 4.66 -0.44
CA LEU A 21 -1.72 3.48 -1.21
C LEU A 21 -1.88 2.23 -0.32
N ALA A 22 -0.93 1.99 0.59
CA ALA A 22 -0.99 0.83 1.49
C ALA A 22 -2.20 0.91 2.45
N LYS A 23 -2.64 2.12 2.85
CA LYS A 23 -3.87 2.31 3.64
C LYS A 23 -5.11 1.96 2.81
N ILE A 24 -5.17 2.41 1.55
CA ILE A 24 -6.25 2.06 0.61
C ILE A 24 -6.33 0.54 0.40
N GLU A 25 -5.19 -0.12 0.15
CA GLU A 25 -5.16 -1.57 -0.04
C GLU A 25 -5.56 -2.33 1.23
N ARG A 26 -5.14 -1.85 2.39
CA ARG A 26 -5.48 -2.46 3.68
C ARG A 26 -6.97 -2.33 3.98
N SER A 27 -7.59 -1.18 3.72
CA SER A 27 -9.03 -1.00 3.92
C SER A 27 -9.85 -1.92 3.00
N LYS A 28 -9.36 -2.17 1.77
CA LYS A 28 -9.97 -3.16 0.85
C LYS A 28 -9.86 -4.60 1.37
N LYS A 29 -8.72 -4.97 1.96
CA LYS A 29 -8.44 -6.35 2.38
C LYS A 29 -9.17 -6.77 3.65
N SER A 30 -9.52 -5.85 4.55
CA SER A 30 -10.10 -6.18 5.85
C SER A 30 -11.59 -6.57 5.83
N GLY A 31 -12.23 -6.66 4.65
CA GLY A 31 -13.64 -7.07 4.55
C GLY A 31 -14.64 -6.02 5.06
N CYS A 32 -14.19 -4.77 5.19
CA CYS A 32 -15.06 -3.62 5.47
C CYS A 32 -15.98 -3.40 4.26
N GLY A 33 -17.23 -3.00 4.49
CA GLY A 33 -18.16 -2.65 3.40
C GLY A 33 -17.57 -1.57 2.50
N THR A 34 -18.11 -1.42 1.28
CA THR A 34 -17.66 -0.42 0.29
C THR A 34 -17.60 1.01 0.84
N GLU A 35 -18.38 1.31 1.87
CA GLU A 35 -18.46 2.61 2.54
C GLU A 35 -17.23 2.95 3.42
N ASP A 36 -16.38 1.96 3.75
CA ASP A 36 -15.24 2.13 4.67
C ASP A 36 -13.88 2.15 3.96
N ILE A 37 -13.84 2.31 2.63
CA ILE A 37 -12.57 2.42 1.90
C ILE A 37 -11.88 3.73 2.28
N TYR A 38 -10.65 3.61 2.76
CA TYR A 38 -9.84 4.78 3.10
C TYR A 38 -9.64 5.67 1.87
N THR A 39 -9.97 6.96 2.03
CA THR A 39 -9.73 7.98 1.01
C THR A 39 -8.60 8.91 1.47
N PRO A 40 -7.51 9.04 0.70
CA PRO A 40 -6.42 9.98 1.00
C PRO A 40 -6.93 11.42 1.09
N LYS A 41 -6.46 12.16 2.10
CA LYS A 41 -6.84 13.57 2.32
C LYS A 41 -5.87 14.58 1.70
N LEU A 42 -4.81 14.09 1.07
CA LEU A 42 -3.76 14.93 0.49
C LEU A 42 -4.24 15.44 -0.88
N THR A 43 -4.38 16.75 -1.01
CA THR A 43 -4.88 17.40 -2.25
C THR A 43 -4.03 17.11 -3.48
N TRP A 44 -2.75 16.82 -3.30
CA TRP A 44 -1.82 16.48 -4.36
C TRP A 44 -1.74 14.98 -4.67
N PHE A 45 -2.43 14.12 -3.91
CA PHE A 45 -2.31 12.67 -4.03
C PHE A 45 -2.62 12.17 -5.44
N GLU A 46 -3.71 12.66 -6.04
CA GLU A 46 -4.12 12.33 -7.41
C GLU A 46 -3.05 12.72 -8.43
N ALA A 47 -2.43 13.90 -8.25
CA ALA A 47 -1.34 14.37 -9.11
C ALA A 47 -0.04 13.56 -8.94
N ALA A 48 0.10 12.83 -7.83
CA ALA A 48 1.27 12.02 -7.51
C ALA A 48 1.17 10.56 -8.01
N HIS A 49 0.12 10.21 -8.77
CA HIS A 49 -0.05 8.86 -9.29
C HIS A 49 1.10 8.35 -10.15
N PHE A 50 1.89 9.23 -10.77
CA PHE A 50 3.10 8.85 -11.50
C PHE A 50 4.15 8.12 -10.63
N PHE A 51 4.10 8.28 -9.30
CA PHE A 51 4.98 7.50 -8.41
C PHE A 51 4.64 6.01 -8.39
N ALA A 52 3.40 5.63 -8.74
CA ALA A 52 2.96 4.23 -8.79
C ALA A 52 3.61 3.42 -9.94
N GLU A 53 4.04 4.08 -11.02
CA GLU A 53 4.64 3.39 -12.17
C GLU A 53 6.06 2.87 -11.89
N VAL A 54 6.72 3.39 -10.85
CA VAL A 54 8.09 3.01 -10.46
C VAL A 54 8.13 1.65 -9.72
N LEU A 55 7.05 0.87 -9.80
CA LEU A 55 6.85 -0.37 -9.06
C LEU A 55 7.15 -1.60 -9.92
N SER A 56 8.43 -1.94 -10.06
CA SER A 56 8.79 -3.36 -10.02
C SER A 56 8.82 -3.80 -8.55
N THR A 57 7.65 -3.90 -7.92
CA THR A 57 7.58 -4.41 -6.54
C THR A 57 7.99 -5.87 -6.56
N ARG A 58 9.23 -6.14 -6.15
CA ARG A 58 9.69 -7.50 -5.89
C ARG A 58 8.72 -8.14 -4.89
N HIS A 59 8.05 -9.21 -5.30
CA HIS A 59 7.21 -9.97 -4.40
C HIS A 59 8.01 -10.37 -3.16
N SER A 60 7.57 -9.91 -1.98
CA SER A 60 8.12 -10.41 -0.74
C SER A 60 7.54 -11.80 -0.51
N ASN A 61 8.39 -12.82 -0.51
CA ASN A 61 8.00 -14.14 -0.05
C ASN A 61 7.80 -14.07 1.47
N SER A 62 6.60 -14.37 1.94
CA SER A 62 6.32 -14.48 3.37
C SER A 62 6.70 -15.88 3.86
N ASN A 63 7.42 -15.95 4.98
CA ASN A 63 7.72 -17.23 5.66
C ASN A 63 6.54 -17.76 6.49
N LEU A 64 5.40 -17.06 6.50
CA LEU A 64 4.20 -17.54 7.18
C LEU A 64 3.65 -18.77 6.45
N GLN A 65 3.76 -19.94 7.08
CA GLN A 65 3.12 -21.15 6.58
C GLN A 65 1.60 -20.94 6.59
N LYS A 66 0.96 -21.04 5.41
CA LYS A 66 -0.49 -21.04 5.31
C LYS A 66 -1.01 -22.29 6.00
N VAL A 67 -1.51 -22.15 7.23
CA VAL A 67 -2.20 -23.23 7.95
C VAL A 67 -3.39 -23.64 7.09
N LYS A 68 -3.34 -24.86 6.52
CA LYS A 68 -4.48 -25.46 5.83
C LYS A 68 -5.58 -25.64 6.87
N LYS A 69 -6.71 -24.95 6.72
CA LYS A 69 -7.94 -25.27 7.47
C LYS A 69 -8.33 -26.70 7.09
N ILE A 70 -8.03 -27.65 7.95
CA ILE A 70 -8.56 -29.00 7.87
C ILE A 70 -10.02 -28.89 8.30
N PHE A 71 -10.93 -28.81 7.33
CA PHE A 71 -12.33 -29.13 7.60
C PHE A 71 -12.42 -30.66 7.67
N THR A 72 -12.31 -31.21 8.87
CA THR A 72 -12.78 -32.56 9.15
C THR A 72 -14.31 -32.53 9.07
N ASN A 73 -14.87 -33.05 7.98
CA ASN A 73 -16.28 -33.42 7.96
C ASN A 73 -16.43 -34.68 8.82
N LEU A 74 -17.01 -34.50 10.01
CA LEU A 74 -17.71 -35.56 10.72
C LEU A 74 -19.06 -35.74 10.01
N PHE A 75 -19.21 -36.82 9.25
CA PHE A 75 -20.43 -37.59 9.02
C PHE A 75 -20.05 -38.90 8.33
#